data_AF-A0A535WS40-F1
#
_entry.id   AF-A0A535WS40-F1
#
_cell.length_a   1.000
_cell.length_b   1.000
_cell.length_c   1.000
_cell.angle_alpha   90.00
_cell.angle_beta   90.00
_cell.angle_gamma   90.00
#
_symmetry.space_group_name_H-M   'P 1'
#
loop_
_entity.id
_entity.type
_entity.pdbx_description
1 polymer ?
#
loop_
_entity_poly.entity_id
_entity_poly.type
_entity_poly.pdbx_seq_one_letter_code
_entity_poly.pdbx_strand_id
1 'polypeptide(L)' 'MQKPKHRPVRTCVSCREEAGKGELIRLVRRPDGSVALDSTGRAAGRGAYLHASAECIQVSNCS' A
#
# COMPACT_ATOMS: atom_id res chain seq x y z
N MET A 1 6.96 12.84 29.63
CA MET A 1 5.87 12.04 29.04
C MET A 1 6.24 11.69 27.61
N GLN A 2 6.40 10.41 27.28
CA GLN A 2 6.68 10.00 25.90
C GLN A 2 5.40 10.20 25.07
N LYS A 3 5.46 11.00 24.00
CA LYS A 3 4.33 11.14 23.06
C LYS A 3 3.98 9.75 22.53
N PRO A 4 2.70 9.32 22.56
CA PRO A 4 2.31 8.06 21.95
C PRO A 4 2.73 8.11 20.48
N LYS A 5 3.61 7.18 20.07
CA LYS A 5 4.02 7.06 18.67
C LYS A 5 2.80 6.65 17.87
N HIS A 6 2.16 7.61 17.21
CA HIS A 6 1.08 7.37 16.27
C HIS A 6 1.64 6.49 15.16
N ARG A 7 1.34 5.19 15.19
CA ARG A 7 1.69 4.30 14.10
C ARG A 7 0.81 4.68 12.91
N PRO A 8 1.38 5.07 11.76
CA PRO A 8 0.57 5.41 10.61
C PRO A 8 -0.19 4.16 10.16
N VAL A 9 -1.51 4.23 10.25
CA VAL A 9 -2.44 3.27 9.64
C VAL A 9 -2.64 3.67 8.18
N ARG A 10 -2.82 2.68 7.31
CA ARG A 10 -3.06 2.88 5.88
C ARG A 10 -4.23 2.02 5.46
N THR A 11 -4.91 2.43 4.40
CA THR A 11 -6.07 1.72 3.87
C THR A 11 -5.67 0.93 2.63
N CYS A 12 -6.03 -0.34 2.60
CA CYS A 12 -5.88 -1.19 1.43
C CYS A 12 -6.79 -0.68 0.30
N VAL A 13 -6.26 -0.46 -0.90
CA VAL A 13 -7.07 0.05 -2.03
C VAL A 13 -8.01 -1.01 -2.61
N SER A 14 -7.79 -2.30 -2.32
CA SER A 14 -8.63 -3.41 -2.78
C SER A 14 -9.81 -3.65 -1.83
N CYS A 15 -9.56 -4.09 -0.59
CA CYS A 15 -10.63 -4.38 0.38
C CYS A 15 -11.13 -3.17 1.17
N ARG A 16 -10.44 -2.01 1.09
CA ARG A 16 -10.73 -0.78 1.86
C ARG A 16 -10.59 -0.91 3.38
N GLU A 17 -9.98 -1.98 3.87
CA GLU A 17 -9.67 -2.13 5.29
C GLU A 17 -8.39 -1.39 5.68
N GLU A 18 -8.33 -1.01 6.95
CA GLU A 18 -7.20 -0.33 7.55
C GLU A 18 -6.23 -1.33 8.19
N ALA A 19 -4.94 -1.17 7.92
CA ALA A 19 -3.92 -2.00 8.53
C ALA A 19 -2.61 -1.23 8.80
N GLY A 20 -1.76 -1.84 9.62
CA GLY A 20 -0.46 -1.28 9.96
C GLY A 20 0.51 -1.30 8.78
N LYS A 21 1.54 -0.46 8.83
CA LYS A 21 2.62 -0.42 7.82
C LYS A 21 3.24 -1.80 7.52
N GLY A 22 3.26 -2.72 8.50
CA GLY A 22 3.86 -4.05 8.33
C GLY A 22 3.02 -5.05 7.56
N GLU A 23 1.71 -4.81 7.45
CA GLU A 23 0.75 -5.71 6.80
C GLU A 23 0.41 -5.27 5.37
N LEU A 24 0.77 -4.03 5.03
CA LEU A 24 0.50 -3.41 3.75
C LEU A 24 1.78 -3.24 2.93
N ILE A 25 1.68 -3.64 1.67
CA ILE A 25 2.67 -3.46 0.64
C ILE A 25 2.36 -2.16 -0.10
N ARG A 26 3.36 -1.28 -0.25
CA ARG A 26 3.26 -0.08 -1.08
C ARG A 26 3.62 -0.42 -2.52
N LEU A 27 2.71 -0.14 -3.44
CA LEU A 27 2.94 -0.15 -4.88
C LEU A 27 3.04 1.29 -5.37
N VAL A 28 3.96 1.58 -6.28
CA VAL A 28 4.10 2.90 -6.90
C VAL A 28 4.02 2.74 -8.41
N ARG A 29 3.14 3.53 -9.02
CA ARG A 29 3.06 3.65 -10.48
C ARG A 29 4.06 4.68 -10.96
N ARG A 30 5.03 4.23 -11.77
CA ARG A 30 6.03 5.08 -12.40
C ARG A 30 5.44 5.83 -13.61
N PRO A 31 6.10 6.90 -14.08
CA PRO A 31 5.65 7.66 -15.24
C PRO A 31 5.59 6.84 -16.54
N ASP A 32 6.45 5.82 -16.65
CA ASP A 32 6.50 4.86 -17.78
C ASP A 32 5.32 3.87 -17.81
N GLY A 33 4.41 3.95 -16.83
CA GLY A 33 3.27 3.05 -16.71
C GLY A 33 3.56 1.74 -15.97
N SER A 34 4.82 1.47 -15.63
CA SER A 34 5.19 0.30 -14.82
C SER A 34 4.75 0.46 -13.36
N VAL A 35 4.43 -0.66 -12.71
CA VAL A 35 4.14 -0.70 -11.28
C VAL A 35 5.32 -1.37 -10.58
N ALA A 36 5.80 -0.74 -9.52
CA ALA A 36 6.90 -1.26 -8.72
C ALA A 36 6.49 -1.41 -7.25
N LEU A 37 6.99 -2.45 -6.60
CA LEU A 37 6.96 -2.59 -5.16
C LEU A 37 7.92 -1.57 -4.55
N ASP A 38 7.42 -0.72 -3.64
CA ASP A 38 8.25 0.21 -2.90
C ASP A 38 8.32 -0.15 -1.42
N SER A 39 9.31 -0.98 -1.07
CA SER A 39 9.64 -1.30 0.31
C SER A 39 10.23 -0.12 1.09
N THR A 40 10.76 0.90 0.41
CA THR A 40 11.44 2.03 1.05
C THR A 40 10.48 3.11 1.52
N GLY A 41 9.28 3.19 0.92
CA GLY A 41 8.31 4.25 1.16
C GLY A 41 8.74 5.62 0.63
N ARG A 42 9.79 5.68 -0.19
CA ARG A 42 10.42 6.91 -0.70
C ARG A 42 10.30 7.06 -2.22
N ALA A 43 9.77 6.07 -2.92
CA ALA A 43 9.64 6.16 -4.37
C ALA A 43 8.66 7.27 -4.78
N ALA A 44 9.08 8.06 -5.77
CA ALA A 44 8.31 9.14 -6.37
C ALA A 44 7.22 8.57 -7.31
N GLY A 45 6.02 9.14 -7.26
CA GLY A 45 4.86 8.71 -8.03
C GLY A 45 3.60 8.52 -7.18
N ARG A 46 2.52 8.06 -7.80
CA ARG A 46 1.27 7.71 -7.10
C ARG A 46 1.45 6.36 -6.41
N GLY A 47 1.39 6.37 -5.08
CA GLY A 47 1.47 5.18 -4.26
C GLY A 47 0.09 4.63 -3.90
N ALA A 48 -0.07 3.32 -3.94
CA ALA A 48 -1.22 2.58 -3.42
C ALA A 48 -0.74 1.57 -2.36
N TYR A 49 -1.60 1.24 -1.41
CA TYR A 49 -1.33 0.23 -0.39
C TYR A 49 -2.26 -0.96 -0.61
N LEU A 50 -1.73 -2.17 -0.52
CA LEU A 50 -2.47 -3.43 -0.60
C LEU A 50 -2.02 -4.38 0.49
N HIS A 51 -2.90 -5.22 1.00
CA HIS A 51 -2.47 -6.32 1.87
C HIS A 51 -1.59 -7.29 1.08
N ALA A 52 -0.66 -7.94 1.80
CA ALA A 52 0.14 -9.04 1.26
C ALA A 52 -0.67 -10.34 1.03
N SER A 53 -2.01 -10.27 1.06
CA SER A 53 -2.90 -11.40 0.80
C SER A 53 -3.19 -11.54 -0.69
N ALA A 54 -3.31 -12.79 -1.16
CA ALA A 54 -3.65 -13.08 -2.55
C ALA A 54 -4.98 -12.42 -2.96
N GLU A 55 -5.96 -12.37 -2.07
CA GLU A 55 -7.27 -11.73 -2.32
C GLU A 55 -7.16 -10.23 -2.63
N CYS A 56 -6.28 -9.51 -1.92
CA CYS A 56 -6.06 -8.09 -2.17
C CYS A 56 -5.15 -7.82 -3.36
N ILE A 57 -4.25 -8.75 -3.69
CA ILE A 57 -3.31 -8.63 -4.83
C ILE A 57 -4.00 -8.99 -6.14
N GLN A 58 -4.81 -10.04 -6.14
CA GLN A 58 -5.62 -10.49 -7.27
C GLN A 58 -6.87 -9.63 -7.38
N VAL A 59 -6.71 -8.31 -7.54
CA VAL A 59 -7.83 -7.43 -7.92
C VAL A 59 -8.29 -7.80 -9.32
N SER A 60 -9.03 -8.91 -9.41
CA SER A 60 -9.80 -9.37 -10.54
C SER A 60 -11.09 -8.58 -10.53
N ASN A 61 -11.04 -7.36 -11.04
CA ASN A 61 -12.19 -6.71 -11.66
C ASN A 61 -11.75 -5.44 -12.38
N CYS A 62 -11.17 -5.62 -13.56
CA CYS A 62 -11.55 -4.75 -14.67
C CYS A 62 -12.87 -5.31 -15.20
N SER A 63 -13.99 -4.76 -14.71
CA SER A 63 -15.26 -4.76 -15.45
C SER A 63 -15.30 -3.51 -16.33
#